data_AF-A0A2Z5FUD9-F1
#
_entry.id   AF-A0A2Z5FUD9-F1
#
_cell.length_a   1.000
_cell.length_b   1.000
_cell.length_c   1.000
_cell.angle_alpha   90.00
_cell.angle_beta   90.00
_cell.angle_gamma   90.00
#
_symmetry.space_group_name_H-M   'P 1'
#
loop_
_entity.id
_entity.type
_entity.pdbx_description
1 polymer ?
#
loop_
_entity_poly.entity_id
_entity_poly.type
_entity_poly.pdbx_seq_one_letter_code
_entity_poly.pdbx_strand_id
1 'polypeptide(L)'
;MEMNCKHVWNYISEYIDGSIDDELRAQIESHLEHCEICSAILDSTRNILYLTADNRTFALPVGFSERLRARLEEEMAKSTDSP
;
A
#
# COMPACT_ATOMS: atom_id res chain seq x y z
N MET A 1 17.14 -14.45 -19.15
CA MET A 1 16.85 -15.13 -17.86
C MET A 1 15.35 -15.18 -17.76
N GLU A 2 14.76 -16.37 -17.59
CA GLU A 2 13.30 -16.52 -17.62
C GLU A 2 12.72 -16.01 -16.30
N MET A 3 11.86 -14.99 -16.37
CA MET A 3 11.22 -14.40 -15.20
C MET A 3 10.25 -15.42 -14.58
N ASN A 4 10.37 -15.63 -13.28
CA ASN A 4 9.50 -16.53 -12.52
C ASN A 4 8.54 -15.76 -11.61
N CYS A 5 7.51 -16.45 -11.11
CA CYS A 5 6.47 -15.85 -10.27
C CYS A 5 7.03 -15.13 -9.03
N LYS A 6 8.07 -15.66 -8.39
CA LYS A 6 8.66 -15.04 -7.20
C LYS A 6 9.28 -13.67 -7.52
N HIS A 7 9.90 -13.53 -8.69
CA HIS A 7 10.39 -12.23 -9.13
C HIS A 7 9.24 -11.25 -9.32
N VAL A 8 8.16 -11.66 -9.98
CA VAL A 8 6.97 -10.80 -10.14
C VAL A 8 6.41 -10.38 -8.79
N TRP A 9 6.28 -11.30 -7.83
CA TRP A 9 5.74 -10.99 -6.49
C TRP A 9 6.62 -10.02 -5.71
N ASN A 10 7.94 -10.11 -5.85
CA ASN A 10 8.86 -9.20 -5.19
C ASN A 10 8.77 -7.76 -5.73
N TYR A 11 8.37 -7.59 -6.99
CA TYR A 11 8.29 -6.29 -7.66
C TYR A 11 6.84 -5.83 -7.91
N ILE A 12 5.85 -6.52 -7.35
CA ILE A 12 4.45 -6.28 -7.69
C ILE A 12 3.97 -4.91 -7.19
N SER A 13 4.49 -4.45 -6.05
CA SER A 13 4.17 -3.12 -5.51
C SER A 13 4.75 -2.04 -6.41
N GLU A 14 6.04 -2.13 -6.72
CA GLU A 14 6.75 -1.18 -7.56
C GLU A 14 6.20 -1.16 -9.00
N TYR A 15 5.75 -2.31 -9.52
CA TYR A 15 5.04 -2.41 -10.78
C TYR A 15 3.70 -1.66 -10.74
N ILE A 16 2.91 -1.79 -9.66
CA ILE A 16 1.65 -1.05 -9.48
C ILE A 16 1.90 0.45 -9.33
N ASP A 17 2.92 0.83 -8.58
CA ASP A 17 3.29 2.23 -8.31
C ASP A 17 4.01 2.90 -9.48
N GLY A 18 4.39 2.13 -10.51
CA GLY A 18 5.11 2.62 -11.69
C GLY A 18 6.56 3.04 -11.40
N SER A 19 7.18 2.48 -10.36
CA SER A 19 8.52 2.84 -9.87
C SER A 19 9.63 1.88 -10.31
N ILE A 20 9.33 0.93 -11.19
CA ILE A 20 10.31 0.05 -11.84
C ILE A 20 10.83 0.63 -13.16
N ASP A 21 12.00 0.17 -13.62
CA ASP A 21 12.52 0.50 -14.93
C ASP A 21 11.77 -0.19 -16.09
N ASP A 22 11.92 0.35 -17.30
CA ASP A 22 11.21 -0.12 -18.50
C ASP A 22 11.57 -1.56 -18.90
N GLU A 23 12.81 -1.99 -18.64
CA GLU A 23 13.26 -3.34 -18.98
C GLU A 23 12.60 -4.37 -18.06
N LEU A 24 12.59 -4.12 -16.75
CA LEU A 24 11.93 -4.95 -15.75
C LEU A 24 10.42 -4.97 -15.97
N ARG A 25 9.82 -3.83 -16.34
CA ARG A 25 8.41 -3.73 -16.67
C ARG A 25 8.02 -4.65 -17.82
N ALA A 26 8.77 -4.62 -18.93
CA ALA A 26 8.51 -5.46 -20.09
C ALA A 26 8.61 -6.96 -19.75
N GLN A 27 9.57 -7.33 -18.88
CA GLN A 27 9.70 -8.71 -18.41
C GLN A 27 8.50 -9.14 -17.56
N ILE A 28 8.02 -8.29 -16.65
CA ILE A 28 6.83 -8.55 -15.83
C ILE A 28 5.59 -8.68 -16.70
N GLU A 29 5.38 -7.76 -17.65
CA GLU A 29 4.25 -7.79 -18.59
C GLU A 29 4.24 -9.09 -19.41
N SER A 30 5.39 -9.48 -19.96
CA SER A 30 5.52 -10.76 -20.68
C SER A 30 5.17 -11.98 -19.81
N HIS A 31 5.53 -11.96 -18.52
CA HIS A 31 5.16 -13.04 -17.59
C HIS A 31 3.66 -13.05 -17.29
N LEU A 32 3.05 -11.87 -17.07
CA LEU A 32 1.62 -11.75 -16.79
C LEU A 32 0.74 -12.21 -17.97
N GLU A 33 1.19 -12.03 -19.20
CA GLU A 33 0.51 -12.56 -20.40
C GLU A 33 0.37 -14.08 -20.40
N HIS A 34 1.30 -14.80 -19.76
CA HIS A 34 1.40 -16.26 -19.84
C HIS A 34 1.16 -16.97 -18.50
N CYS A 35 1.00 -16.24 -17.40
CA CYS A 35 0.83 -16.81 -16.05
C CYS A 35 -0.46 -16.33 -15.39
N GLU A 36 -1.49 -17.19 -15.40
CA GLU A 36 -2.78 -16.92 -14.77
C GLU A 36 -2.67 -16.64 -13.26
N ILE A 37 -1.72 -17.29 -12.57
CA ILE A 37 -1.50 -17.11 -11.12
C ILE A 37 -1.04 -15.69 -10.83
N CYS A 38 -0.04 -15.19 -11.56
CA CYS A 38 0.49 -13.84 -11.34
C CYS A 38 -0.53 -12.76 -11.73
N SER A 39 -1.30 -12.99 -12.80
CA SER A 39 -2.38 -12.09 -13.19
C SER A 39 -3.47 -12.01 -12.12
N ALA A 40 -3.90 -13.16 -11.58
CA ALA A 40 -4.87 -13.19 -10.47
C ALA A 40 -4.35 -12.48 -9.21
N ILE A 41 -3.06 -12.61 -8.88
CA ILE A 41 -2.45 -11.92 -7.74
C ILE A 41 -2.39 -10.40 -7.98
N LEU A 42 -2.00 -9.97 -9.17
CA LEU A 42 -1.97 -8.56 -9.55
C LEU A 42 -3.37 -7.93 -9.44
N ASP A 43 -4.38 -8.58 -10.01
CA ASP A 43 -5.76 -8.13 -9.96
C ASP A 43 -6.30 -8.09 -8.52
N SER A 44 -6.02 -9.12 -7.72
CA SER A 44 -6.41 -9.16 -6.31
C SER A 44 -5.76 -8.03 -5.52
N THR A 45 -4.48 -7.74 -5.77
CA THR A 45 -3.74 -6.66 -5.11
C THR A 45 -4.32 -5.30 -5.48
N ARG A 46 -4.59 -5.05 -6.78
CA ARG A 46 -5.26 -3.83 -7.25
C ARG A 46 -6.66 -3.68 -6.65
N ASN A 47 -7.42 -4.77 -6.56
CA ASN A 47 -8.75 -4.76 -5.97
C ASN A 47 -8.70 -4.44 -4.47
N ILE A 48 -7.72 -4.99 -3.73
CA ILE A 48 -7.51 -4.63 -2.32
C ILE A 48 -7.16 -3.14 -2.19
N LEU A 49 -6.26 -2.62 -3.04
CA LEU A 49 -5.93 -1.20 -3.06
C LEU A 49 -7.16 -0.35 -3.35
N TYR A 50 -7.99 -0.73 -4.33
CA TYR A 50 -9.23 -0.04 -4.61
C TYR A 50 -10.18 -0.09 -3.40
N LEU A 51 -10.48 -1.26 -2.84
CA LEU A 51 -11.41 -1.39 -1.71
C LEU A 51 -10.95 -0.66 -0.44
N THR A 52 -9.63 -0.54 -0.25
CA THR A 52 -9.05 0.17 0.89
C THR A 52 -8.89 1.67 0.64
N ALA A 53 -8.62 2.09 -0.61
CA ALA A 53 -8.50 3.48 -1.02
C ALA A 53 -9.84 4.15 -1.35
N ASP A 54 -10.88 3.40 -1.74
CA ASP A 54 -12.25 3.84 -2.05
C ASP A 54 -13.02 4.32 -0.80
N ASN A 55 -12.30 4.71 0.26
CA ASN A 55 -12.75 5.70 1.22
C ASN A 55 -14.23 5.56 1.60
N ARG A 56 -14.60 4.41 2.19
CA ARG A 56 -15.64 4.47 3.22
C ARG A 56 -15.07 5.39 4.28
N THR A 57 -15.29 6.69 4.12
CA THR A 57 -15.00 7.70 5.13
C THR A 57 -15.71 7.23 6.37
N PHE A 58 -14.97 6.64 7.30
CA PHE A 58 -15.50 6.42 8.63
C PHE A 58 -15.72 7.82 9.17
N ALA A 59 -16.99 8.22 9.27
CA ALA A 59 -17.33 9.43 9.98
C ALA A 59 -16.71 9.29 11.37
N LEU A 60 -15.75 10.16 11.67
CA LEU A 60 -15.12 10.14 12.98
C LEU A 60 -16.23 10.36 14.02
N PRO A 61 -16.24 9.59 15.12
CA PRO A 61 -17.18 9.85 16.20
C PRO A 61 -17.10 11.31 16.62
N VAL A 62 -18.23 11.92 16.94
CA VAL A 62 -18.30 13.33 17.36
C VAL A 62 -17.25 13.59 18.45
N GLY A 63 -16.45 14.64 18.24
CA GLY A 63 -15.38 15.05 19.16
C GLY A 63 -14.12 14.18 19.15
N PHE A 64 -13.95 13.22 18.23
CA PHE A 64 -12.72 12.39 18.16
C PHE A 64 -11.46 13.25 17.99
N SER A 65 -11.47 14.21 17.05
CA SER A 65 -10.32 15.08 16.80
C SER A 65 -9.99 15.98 17.99
N GLU A 66 -10.99 16.43 18.74
CA GLU A 66 -10.79 17.24 19.96
C GLU A 66 -10.15 16.42 21.07
N ARG A 67 -10.67 15.21 21.33
CA ARG A 67 -10.09 14.28 22.32
C ARG A 67 -8.67 13.88 21.96
N LEU A 68 -8.39 13.64 20.68
CA LEU A 68 -7.06 13.31 20.19
C LEU A 68 -6.08 14.47 20.42
N ARG A 69 -6.46 15.71 20.07
CA ARG A 69 -5.61 16.90 20.30
C ARG A 69 -5.33 17.12 21.78
N ALA A 70 -6.35 17.06 22.63
CA ALA A 70 -6.18 17.19 24.07
C ALA A 70 -5.20 16.15 24.63
N ARG A 71 -5.34 14.88 24.19
CA ARG A 71 -4.42 13.80 24.59
C ARG A 71 -2.98 14.05 24.12
N LEU A 72 -2.80 14.54 22.90
CA LEU A 72 -1.47 14.85 22.37
C LEU A 72 -0.81 16.01 23.13
N GLU A 73 -1.55 17.06 23.44
CA GLU A 73 -1.07 18.19 24.25
C GLU A 73 -0.63 17.73 25.65
N GLU A 74 -1.42 16.86 26.29
CA GLU A 74 -1.04 16.25 27.58
C GLU A 74 0.26 15.45 27.50
N GLU A 75 0.45 14.64 26.46
CA GLU A 75 1.68 13.85 26.33
C GLU A 75 2.89 14.71 25.97
N MET A 76 2.71 15.73 25.13
CA MET A 76 3.78 16.68 24.80
C MET A 76 4.21 17.47 26.03
N ALA A 77 3.26 17.88 26.88
CA ALA A 77 3.53 18.54 28.15
C ALA A 77 4.28 17.63 29.14
N LYS A 78 3.89 16.35 29.25
CA LYS A 78 4.63 15.37 30.07
C LYS A 78 6.03 15.07 29.54
N SER A 79 6.21 15.12 28.23
CA SER A 79 7.51 14.88 27.58
C SER A 79 8.48 16.05 27.74
N THR A 80 7.98 17.26 28.05
CA THR A 80 8.80 18.46 28.30
C THR A 80 9.15 18.68 29.78
N ASP A 81 8.64 17.84 30.67
CA ASP A 81 8.85 17.93 32.13
C ASP A 81 9.64 16.72 32.71
N SER A 82 10.38 16.01 31.85
CA SER A 82 11.39 15.04 32.32
C SER A 82 12.76 15.74 32.38
N PRO A 83 13.47 15.74 33.53
CA PRO A 83 14.85 16.21 33.64
C PRO A 83 15.82 15.46 32.74
#